data_AF-D3AM58-F1
#
_entry.id   AF-D3AM58-F1
#
_cell.length_a   1.000
_cell.length_b   1.000
_cell.length_c   1.000
_cell.angle_alpha   90.00
_cell.angle_beta   90.00
_cell.angle_gamma   90.00
#
_symmetry.space_group_name_H-M   'P 1'
#
loop_
_entity.id
_entity.type
_entity.pdbx_description
1 polymer ?
#
loop_
_entity_poly.entity_id
_entity_poly.type
_entity_poly.pdbx_seq_one_letter_code
_entity_poly.pdbx_strand_id
1 'polypeptide(L)'
;MNLKLYKQFCGAYQQCVQAALEDSHIQGDVKIVAKGLPTEGITMLFEKKERYCPVISMREAFLRMEMLNMWEEELVDRAIEVFSDSQTADLKIAVSQLEQPENVAIYAANHRLDLDALKNNDMPYLVMGNVVFYYMFYAPLGDGRYYQAEVTNRHLKNWNMRKGELHSFVREHSLVSMESRIYPLHNMIENMLDGIPCVLNDGEAEDTLGYTVTGPGGAATILYWDVLRELQQLMHDSFYILPYTEREAY
;
A
#
# COMPACT_ATOMS: atom_id res chain seq x y z
N MET A 1 -5.41 10.52 -12.78
CA MET A 1 -3.93 10.43 -12.88
C MET A 1 -3.53 10.30 -14.34
N ASN A 2 -2.69 11.19 -14.86
CA ASN A 2 -2.18 11.09 -16.23
C ASN A 2 -1.11 9.99 -16.29
N LEU A 3 -1.48 8.80 -16.80
CA LEU A 3 -0.61 7.62 -16.82
C LEU A 3 0.68 7.81 -17.63
N LYS A 4 0.66 8.71 -18.64
CA LYS A 4 1.86 8.99 -19.44
C LYS A 4 2.86 9.81 -18.61
N LEU A 5 2.37 10.86 -17.95
CA LEU A 5 3.17 11.72 -17.09
C LEU A 5 3.73 10.92 -15.90
N TYR A 6 2.90 10.09 -15.26
CA TYR A 6 3.32 9.21 -14.18
C TYR A 6 4.48 8.28 -14.57
N LYS A 7 4.42 7.66 -15.76
CA LYS A 7 5.50 6.80 -16.25
C LYS A 7 6.79 7.57 -16.53
N GLN A 8 6.69 8.79 -17.04
CA GLN A 8 7.86 9.66 -17.26
C GLN A 8 8.51 10.04 -15.92
N PHE A 9 7.69 10.50 -14.97
CA PHE A 9 8.12 10.77 -13.60
C PHE A 9 8.81 9.57 -12.97
N CYS A 10 8.23 8.36 -13.06
CA CYS A 10 8.82 7.19 -12.41
C CYS A 10 10.22 6.88 -12.92
N GLY A 11 10.45 7.02 -14.23
CA GLY A 11 11.77 6.84 -14.83
C GLY A 11 12.76 7.91 -14.41
N ALA A 12 12.36 9.18 -14.42
CA ALA A 12 13.21 10.31 -14.02
C ALA A 12 13.57 10.24 -12.53
N TYR A 13 12.57 10.05 -11.66
CA TYR A 13 12.77 9.97 -10.22
C TYR A 13 13.68 8.79 -9.83
N GLN A 14 13.51 7.62 -10.44
CA GLN A 14 14.41 6.48 -10.21
C GLN A 14 15.87 6.80 -10.61
N GLN A 15 16.08 7.51 -11.71
CA GLN A 15 17.42 7.93 -12.13
C GLN A 15 18.04 8.93 -11.15
N CYS A 16 17.26 9.91 -10.68
CA CYS A 16 17.75 10.88 -9.72
C CYS A 16 18.08 10.23 -8.37
N VAL A 17 17.26 9.29 -7.88
CA VAL A 17 17.54 8.53 -6.65
C VAL A 17 18.83 7.71 -6.81
N GLN A 18 19.02 7.05 -7.95
CA GLN A 18 20.23 6.27 -8.21
C GLN A 18 21.48 7.15 -8.25
N ALA A 19 21.43 8.29 -8.95
CA ALA A 19 22.54 9.23 -9.03
C ALA A 19 22.92 9.81 -7.65
N ALA A 20 21.92 10.23 -6.87
CA ALA A 20 22.16 10.75 -5.53
C ALA A 20 22.72 9.68 -4.57
N LEU A 21 22.41 8.40 -4.79
CA LEU A 21 23.00 7.31 -4.02
C LEU A 21 24.45 7.04 -4.37
N GLU A 22 24.83 7.14 -5.65
CA GLU A 22 26.22 7.01 -6.10
C GLU A 22 27.12 8.11 -5.50
N ASP A 23 26.57 9.30 -5.30
CA ASP A 23 27.24 10.42 -4.64
C ASP A 23 27.22 10.33 -3.09
N SER A 24 26.52 9.34 -2.53
CA SER A 24 26.36 9.16 -1.09
C SER A 24 27.32 8.12 -0.49
N HIS A 25 27.38 8.04 0.85
CA HIS A 25 28.09 6.98 1.58
C HIS A 25 27.18 5.80 1.97
N ILE A 26 25.98 5.71 1.40
CA ILE A 26 24.99 4.70 1.75
C ILE A 26 25.34 3.38 1.05
N GLN A 27 25.39 2.28 1.80
CA GLN A 27 25.77 0.96 1.30
C GLN A 27 24.56 0.02 1.20
N GLY A 28 23.90 0.02 0.04
CA GLY A 28 22.80 -0.90 -0.27
C GLY A 28 22.33 -0.76 -1.71
N ASP A 29 21.52 -1.71 -2.16
CA ASP A 29 20.98 -1.73 -3.52
C ASP A 29 19.55 -1.19 -3.53
N VAL A 30 19.28 -0.25 -4.44
CA VAL A 30 17.92 0.20 -4.71
C VAL A 30 17.13 -0.93 -5.32
N LYS A 31 15.94 -1.17 -4.78
CA LYS A 31 14.96 -2.11 -5.33
C LYS A 31 13.66 -1.39 -5.65
N ILE A 32 13.17 -1.65 -6.86
CA ILE A 32 11.82 -1.27 -7.26
C ILE A 32 10.88 -2.37 -6.78
N VAL A 33 9.83 -1.96 -6.06
CA VAL A 33 8.78 -2.83 -5.56
C VAL A 33 7.54 -2.66 -6.43
N ALA A 34 6.93 -3.76 -6.86
CA ALA A 34 5.66 -3.82 -7.57
C ALA A 34 5.63 -2.94 -8.83
N LYS A 35 6.67 -3.04 -9.66
CA LYS A 35 6.84 -2.19 -10.85
C LYS A 35 5.62 -2.25 -11.77
N GLY A 36 5.10 -1.09 -12.13
CA GLY A 36 3.94 -0.93 -13.02
C GLY A 36 2.59 -1.18 -12.36
N LEU A 37 2.55 -1.37 -11.03
CA LEU A 37 1.31 -1.56 -10.26
C LEU A 37 0.98 -0.30 -9.44
N PRO A 38 -0.26 -0.15 -8.95
CA PRO A 38 -0.65 0.98 -8.09
C PRO A 38 0.17 1.10 -6.80
N THR A 39 0.79 0.00 -6.36
CA THR A 39 1.67 -0.09 -5.18
C THR A 39 3.15 0.09 -5.50
N GLU A 40 3.50 0.58 -6.69
CA GLU A 40 4.88 0.80 -7.09
C GLU A 40 5.62 1.69 -6.09
N GLY A 41 6.79 1.24 -5.66
CA GLY A 41 7.61 1.91 -4.67
C GLY A 41 9.09 1.68 -4.88
N ILE A 42 9.91 2.40 -4.12
CA ILE A 42 11.35 2.19 -4.05
C ILE A 42 11.70 1.83 -2.61
N THR A 43 12.52 0.80 -2.44
CA THR A 43 13.15 0.45 -1.16
C THR A 43 14.65 0.23 -1.39
N MET A 44 15.38 -0.05 -0.32
CA MET A 44 16.78 -0.41 -0.35
C MET A 44 17.01 -1.74 0.36
N LEU A 45 17.79 -2.62 -0.25
CA LEU A 45 18.27 -3.85 0.34
C LEU A 45 19.71 -3.68 0.80
N PHE A 46 19.96 -3.91 2.08
CA PHE A 46 21.31 -3.87 2.65
C PHE A 46 21.93 -5.29 2.63
N GLU A 47 22.79 -5.56 1.65
CA GLU A 47 23.35 -6.91 1.36
C GLU A 47 24.00 -7.60 2.57
N LYS A 48 24.75 -6.85 3.40
CA LYS A 48 25.44 -7.45 4.56
C LYS A 48 24.52 -8.03 5.64
N LYS A 49 23.21 -7.72 5.60
CA LYS A 49 22.26 -8.16 6.64
C LYS A 49 20.92 -8.67 6.11
N GLU A 50 20.72 -8.77 4.79
CA GLU A 50 19.42 -9.07 4.17
C GLU A 50 18.28 -8.30 4.85
N ARG A 51 18.37 -6.97 4.84
CA ARG A 51 17.36 -6.11 5.47
C ARG A 51 16.79 -5.11 4.50
N TYR A 52 15.47 -4.92 4.57
CA TYR A 52 14.75 -3.90 3.85
C TYR A 52 14.64 -2.61 4.67
N CYS A 53 14.68 -1.49 3.96
CA CYS A 53 14.22 -0.20 4.47
C CYS A 53 12.71 -0.03 4.27
N PRO A 54 12.10 0.93 4.96
CA PRO A 54 10.74 1.35 4.65
C PRO A 54 10.64 1.75 3.17
N VAL A 55 9.49 1.47 2.55
CA VAL A 55 9.26 1.75 1.15
C VAL A 55 8.86 3.22 0.96
N ILE A 56 9.34 3.82 -0.12
CA ILE A 56 8.91 5.14 -0.59
C ILE A 56 7.93 4.91 -1.75
N SER A 57 6.69 5.36 -1.59
CA SER A 57 5.65 5.19 -2.60
C SER A 57 5.90 6.10 -3.81
N MET A 58 6.04 5.52 -5.00
CA MET A 58 6.24 6.27 -6.25
C MET A 58 5.03 7.15 -6.56
N ARG A 59 3.84 6.65 -6.24
CA ARG A 59 2.60 7.39 -6.46
C ARG A 59 2.47 8.58 -5.52
N GLU A 60 2.89 8.46 -4.26
CA GLU A 60 2.87 9.58 -3.33
C GLU A 60 3.91 10.63 -3.71
N ALA A 61 5.10 10.22 -4.13
CA ALA A 61 6.10 11.14 -4.66
C ALA A 61 5.56 11.91 -5.89
N PHE A 62 4.89 11.20 -6.82
CA PHE A 62 4.26 11.84 -7.97
C PHE A 62 3.14 12.82 -7.58
N LEU A 63 2.30 12.47 -6.62
CA LEU A 63 1.22 13.36 -6.17
C LEU A 63 1.79 14.63 -5.52
N ARG A 64 2.88 14.52 -4.74
CA ARG A 64 3.58 15.70 -4.19
C ARG A 64 4.15 16.58 -5.29
N MET A 65 4.79 15.98 -6.30
CA MET A 65 5.30 16.70 -7.47
C MET A 65 4.19 17.54 -8.11
N GLU A 66 3.02 16.93 -8.40
CA GLU A 66 1.88 17.62 -9.02
C GLU A 66 1.26 18.69 -8.10
N MET A 67 1.09 18.40 -6.82
CA MET A 67 0.40 19.30 -5.88
C MET A 67 1.26 20.48 -5.43
N LEU A 68 2.56 20.25 -5.24
CA LEU A 68 3.50 21.24 -4.73
C LEU A 68 4.36 21.85 -5.84
N ASN A 69 4.20 21.40 -7.09
CA ASN A 69 4.98 21.83 -8.24
C ASN A 69 6.51 21.70 -7.99
N MET A 70 6.88 20.58 -7.36
CA MET A 70 8.28 20.21 -7.06
C MET A 70 8.89 19.43 -8.20
N TRP A 71 10.21 19.50 -8.33
CA TRP A 71 10.97 18.70 -9.30
C TRP A 71 11.38 17.34 -8.71
N GLU A 72 11.66 16.36 -9.58
CA GLU A 72 12.10 15.03 -9.16
C GLU A 72 13.35 15.10 -8.26
N GLU A 73 14.29 15.99 -8.55
CA GLU A 73 15.53 16.19 -7.77
C GLU A 73 15.24 16.67 -6.34
N GLU A 74 14.21 17.50 -6.15
CA GLU A 74 13.83 18.00 -4.82
C GLU A 74 13.16 16.89 -3.98
N LEU A 75 12.53 15.91 -4.63
CA LEU A 75 11.94 14.75 -3.97
C LEU A 75 12.96 13.68 -3.60
N VAL A 76 14.17 13.74 -4.16
CA VAL A 76 15.23 12.75 -3.94
C VAL A 76 15.84 12.89 -2.56
N ASP A 77 16.01 14.11 -2.07
CA ASP A 77 16.58 14.37 -0.73
C ASP A 77 15.85 13.57 0.35
N ARG A 78 14.53 13.49 0.25
CA ARG A 78 13.69 12.70 1.16
C ARG A 78 13.92 11.19 1.03
N ALA A 79 14.17 10.69 -0.18
CA ALA A 79 14.51 9.29 -0.37
C ALA A 79 15.87 8.96 0.25
N ILE A 80 16.87 9.83 0.02
CA ILE A 80 18.21 9.71 0.61
C ILE A 80 18.15 9.79 2.13
N GLU A 81 17.33 10.67 2.70
CA GLU A 81 17.10 10.78 4.14
C GLU A 81 16.58 9.45 4.70
N VAL A 82 15.53 8.88 4.12
CA VAL A 82 14.98 7.57 4.55
C VAL A 82 16.05 6.47 4.50
N PHE A 83 16.88 6.43 3.46
CA PHE A 83 17.93 5.42 3.32
C PHE A 83 19.09 5.64 4.30
N SER A 84 19.51 6.88 4.51
CA SER A 84 20.55 7.27 5.46
C SER A 84 20.13 6.99 6.91
N ASP A 85 18.91 7.39 7.27
CA ASP A 85 18.30 7.09 8.56
C ASP A 85 18.22 5.59 8.76
N SER A 86 17.81 4.84 7.74
CA SER A 86 17.77 3.38 7.86
C SER A 86 19.15 2.77 8.00
N GLN A 87 20.23 3.38 7.49
CA GLN A 87 21.59 2.90 7.71
C GLN A 87 22.03 3.07 9.17
N THR A 88 21.69 4.20 9.79
CA THR A 88 22.19 4.64 11.11
C THR A 88 21.26 4.29 12.27
N ALA A 89 19.95 4.35 12.07
CA ALA A 89 18.90 3.95 13.01
C ALA A 89 18.46 2.50 12.76
N ASP A 90 17.82 1.88 13.76
CA ASP A 90 17.28 0.50 13.65
C ASP A 90 15.92 0.48 12.92
N LEU A 91 15.83 1.18 11.79
CA LEU A 91 14.63 1.27 10.94
C LEU A 91 14.62 0.20 9.84
N LYS A 92 15.44 -0.84 9.97
CA LYS A 92 15.58 -1.91 8.98
C LYS A 92 14.92 -3.18 9.49
N ILE A 93 14.08 -3.81 8.66
CA ILE A 93 13.50 -5.13 8.96
C ILE A 93 14.29 -6.23 8.27
N ALA A 94 14.52 -7.37 8.95
CA ALA A 94 15.11 -8.52 8.27
C ALA A 94 14.13 -9.09 7.22
N VAL A 95 14.65 -9.48 6.06
CA VAL A 95 13.87 -10.14 4.99
C VAL A 95 13.10 -11.33 5.56
N SER A 96 13.74 -12.15 6.39
CA SER A 96 13.11 -13.30 7.05
C SER A 96 12.03 -12.92 8.07
N GLN A 97 12.03 -11.70 8.61
CA GLN A 97 10.95 -11.23 9.48
C GLN A 97 9.78 -10.70 8.66
N LEU A 98 10.04 -10.00 7.56
CA LEU A 98 8.99 -9.45 6.70
C LEU A 98 8.31 -10.54 5.86
N GLU A 99 9.07 -11.42 5.22
CA GLU A 99 8.60 -12.39 4.24
C GLU A 99 7.95 -13.63 4.89
N GLN A 100 6.99 -13.40 5.78
CA GLN A 100 6.17 -14.40 6.45
C GLN A 100 4.72 -14.34 5.93
N PRO A 101 3.99 -15.47 5.83
CA PRO A 101 2.60 -15.50 5.37
C PRO A 101 1.67 -14.55 6.15
N GLU A 102 1.92 -14.37 7.44
CA GLU A 102 1.13 -13.52 8.34
C GLU A 102 1.26 -12.03 8.01
N ASN A 103 2.36 -11.61 7.38
CA ASN A 103 2.58 -10.22 6.95
C ASN A 103 2.07 -9.94 5.54
N VAL A 104 1.37 -10.89 4.92
CA VAL A 104 0.84 -10.70 3.56
C VAL A 104 -0.46 -9.93 3.62
N ALA A 105 -0.58 -8.90 2.79
CA ALA A 105 -1.80 -8.13 2.57
C ALA A 105 -2.38 -8.37 1.18
N ILE A 106 -3.71 -8.28 1.08
CA ILE A 106 -4.45 -8.36 -0.17
C ILE A 106 -4.57 -6.97 -0.77
N TYR A 107 -4.26 -6.84 -2.06
CA TYR A 107 -4.45 -5.62 -2.84
C TYR A 107 -5.35 -5.90 -4.04
N ALA A 108 -6.05 -4.87 -4.50
CA ALA A 108 -6.88 -4.92 -5.69
C ALA A 108 -6.31 -4.03 -6.80
N ALA A 109 -6.32 -4.53 -8.02
CA ALA A 109 -5.92 -3.80 -9.22
C ALA A 109 -6.92 -4.04 -10.36
N ASN A 110 -6.82 -3.25 -11.43
CA ASN A 110 -7.65 -3.38 -12.60
C ASN A 110 -7.14 -4.55 -13.46
N HIS A 111 -7.98 -5.56 -13.68
CA HIS A 111 -7.56 -6.76 -14.43
C HIS A 111 -7.06 -6.43 -15.84
N ARG A 112 -7.67 -5.48 -16.56
CA ARG A 112 -7.27 -5.15 -17.93
C ARG A 112 -5.96 -4.37 -17.99
N LEU A 113 -5.70 -3.51 -17.01
CA LEU A 113 -4.57 -2.59 -17.05
C LEU A 113 -3.32 -3.18 -16.40
N ASP A 114 -3.48 -3.99 -15.35
CA ASP A 114 -2.41 -4.31 -14.41
C ASP A 114 -1.96 -5.78 -14.48
N LEU A 115 -2.67 -6.64 -15.22
CA LEU A 115 -2.37 -8.08 -15.29
C LEU A 115 -0.96 -8.38 -15.83
N ASP A 116 -0.52 -7.65 -16.85
CA ASP A 116 0.79 -7.88 -17.43
C ASP A 116 1.92 -7.48 -16.47
N ALA A 117 1.72 -6.42 -15.68
CA ALA A 117 2.64 -6.06 -14.61
C ALA A 117 2.71 -7.18 -13.56
N LEU A 118 1.57 -7.73 -13.11
CA LEU A 118 1.56 -8.85 -12.16
C LEU A 118 2.36 -10.07 -12.67
N LYS A 119 2.19 -10.43 -13.95
CA LYS A 119 2.95 -11.53 -14.58
C LYS A 119 4.43 -11.23 -14.65
N ASN A 120 4.81 -10.02 -15.07
CA ASN A 120 6.19 -9.60 -15.22
C ASN A 120 6.96 -9.59 -13.88
N ASN A 121 6.25 -9.34 -12.77
CA ASN A 121 6.81 -9.38 -11.42
C ASN A 121 6.73 -10.78 -10.76
N ASP A 122 6.33 -11.84 -11.48
CA ASP A 122 6.12 -13.21 -10.95
C ASP A 122 5.17 -13.27 -9.73
N MET A 123 4.16 -12.41 -9.71
CA MET A 123 3.25 -12.30 -8.56
C MET A 123 2.06 -13.27 -8.70
N PRO A 124 1.64 -13.93 -7.60
CA PRO A 124 0.42 -14.72 -7.58
C PRO A 124 -0.79 -13.80 -7.55
N TYR A 125 -1.86 -14.19 -8.26
CA TYR A 125 -3.09 -13.41 -8.32
C TYR A 125 -4.35 -14.25 -8.50
N LEU A 126 -5.49 -13.68 -8.09
CA LEU A 126 -6.84 -14.19 -8.33
C LEU A 126 -7.65 -13.18 -9.13
N VAL A 127 -8.39 -13.66 -10.13
CA VAL A 127 -9.25 -12.81 -10.96
C VAL A 127 -10.69 -12.94 -10.50
N MET A 128 -11.36 -11.81 -10.31
CA MET A 128 -12.78 -11.70 -10.00
C MET A 128 -13.41 -10.63 -10.90
N GLY A 129 -14.00 -11.07 -12.02
CA GLY A 129 -14.54 -10.16 -13.03
C GLY A 129 -13.47 -9.22 -13.60
N ASN A 130 -13.65 -7.91 -13.40
CA ASN A 130 -12.73 -6.87 -13.85
C ASN A 130 -11.68 -6.47 -12.81
N VAL A 131 -11.68 -7.12 -11.64
CA VAL A 131 -10.72 -6.90 -10.57
C VAL A 131 -9.76 -8.08 -10.50
N VAL A 132 -8.49 -7.77 -10.22
CA VAL A 132 -7.48 -8.78 -9.89
C VAL A 132 -6.98 -8.52 -8.48
N PHE A 133 -6.93 -9.57 -7.66
CA PHE A 133 -6.37 -9.54 -6.32
C PHE A 133 -4.95 -10.08 -6.36
N TYR A 134 -4.02 -9.32 -5.79
CA TYR A 134 -2.61 -9.68 -5.67
C TYR A 134 -2.13 -9.46 -4.24
N TYR A 135 -0.91 -9.89 -3.96
CA TYR A 135 -0.42 -10.01 -2.60
C TYR A 135 0.93 -9.31 -2.44
N MET A 136 1.04 -8.51 -1.39
CA MET A 136 2.28 -7.84 -0.99
C MET A 136 2.58 -8.18 0.46
N PHE A 137 3.85 -8.30 0.82
CA PHE A 137 4.22 -8.19 2.23
C PHE A 137 4.03 -6.75 2.69
N TYR A 138 3.54 -6.57 3.91
CA TYR A 138 3.33 -5.28 4.54
C TYR A 138 3.62 -5.38 6.04
N ALA A 139 4.36 -4.41 6.57
CA ALA A 139 4.54 -4.27 8.02
C ALA A 139 4.68 -2.77 8.38
N PRO A 140 3.88 -2.24 9.31
CA PRO A 140 3.92 -0.83 9.69
C PRO A 140 5.09 -0.52 10.65
N LEU A 141 5.57 0.73 10.63
CA LEU A 141 6.59 1.24 11.55
C LEU A 141 6.02 2.08 12.70
N GLY A 142 4.72 2.39 12.66
CA GLY A 142 3.99 3.14 13.69
C GLY A 142 4.00 4.67 13.51
N ASP A 143 4.85 5.21 12.65
CA ASP A 143 4.96 6.66 12.36
C ASP A 143 4.47 7.05 10.96
N GLY A 144 3.65 6.18 10.35
CA GLY A 144 3.18 6.31 8.97
C GLY A 144 4.10 5.68 7.93
N ARG A 145 5.37 5.36 8.27
CA ARG A 145 6.25 4.55 7.41
C ARG A 145 5.86 3.08 7.49
N TYR A 146 6.20 2.34 6.44
CA TYR A 146 5.92 0.91 6.34
C TYR A 146 6.92 0.19 5.44
N TYR A 147 7.09 -1.10 5.67
CA TYR A 147 7.81 -2.00 4.78
C TYR A 147 6.87 -2.62 3.78
N GLN A 148 7.35 -2.81 2.55
CA GLN A 148 6.59 -3.48 1.50
C GLN A 148 7.52 -4.24 0.55
N ALA A 149 7.11 -5.43 0.13
CA ALA A 149 7.80 -6.24 -0.87
C ALA A 149 6.80 -7.15 -1.61
N GLU A 150 7.13 -7.60 -2.82
CA GLU A 150 6.27 -8.47 -3.60
C GLU A 150 6.17 -9.87 -3.00
N VAL A 151 4.95 -10.41 -2.91
CA VAL A 151 4.79 -11.86 -2.82
C VAL A 151 4.97 -12.43 -4.23
N THR A 152 5.85 -13.42 -4.38
CA THR A 152 6.16 -14.07 -5.67
C THR A 152 5.72 -15.52 -5.65
N ASN A 153 5.60 -16.14 -6.83
CA ASN A 153 5.32 -17.59 -6.92
C ASN A 153 6.42 -18.44 -6.26
N ARG A 154 7.64 -17.90 -6.10
CA ARG A 154 8.70 -18.54 -5.30
C ARG A 154 8.33 -18.63 -3.82
N HIS A 155 7.73 -17.60 -3.23
CA HIS A 155 7.31 -17.61 -1.83
C HIS A 155 6.23 -18.68 -1.59
N LEU A 156 5.26 -18.79 -2.51
CA LEU A 156 4.24 -19.86 -2.48
C LEU A 156 4.86 -21.26 -2.50
N LYS A 157 5.87 -21.48 -3.35
CA LYS A 157 6.60 -22.76 -3.40
C LYS A 157 7.29 -23.06 -2.07
N ASN A 158 7.93 -22.06 -1.46
CA ASN A 158 8.63 -22.21 -0.18
C ASN A 158 7.67 -22.55 0.97
N TRP A 159 6.46 -21.99 0.96
CA TRP A 159 5.42 -22.29 1.94
C TRP A 159 4.58 -23.52 1.60
N ASN A 160 4.85 -24.16 0.47
CA ASN A 160 4.04 -25.27 -0.07
C ASN A 160 2.54 -24.91 -0.18
N MET A 161 2.25 -23.70 -0.66
CA MET A 161 0.89 -23.17 -0.81
C MET A 161 0.55 -22.89 -2.28
N ARG A 162 -0.69 -23.17 -2.66
CA ARG A 162 -1.31 -22.69 -3.90
C ARG A 162 -1.90 -21.30 -3.67
N LYS A 163 -2.12 -20.56 -4.77
CA LYS A 163 -2.71 -19.20 -4.72
C LYS A 163 -4.05 -19.10 -4.00
N GLY A 164 -4.91 -20.12 -4.12
CA GLY A 164 -6.20 -20.16 -3.42
C GLY A 164 -6.04 -20.41 -1.92
N GLU A 165 -5.05 -21.23 -1.53
CA GLU A 165 -4.73 -21.49 -0.12
C GLU A 165 -4.14 -20.24 0.53
N LEU A 166 -3.23 -19.54 -0.15
CA LEU A 166 -2.73 -18.23 0.30
C LEU A 166 -3.89 -17.25 0.49
N HIS A 167 -4.81 -17.15 -0.48
CA HIS A 167 -5.94 -16.22 -0.38
C HIS A 167 -6.79 -16.50 0.86
N SER A 168 -7.17 -17.76 1.08
CA SER A 168 -7.94 -18.15 2.26
C SER A 168 -7.18 -17.89 3.56
N PHE A 169 -5.89 -18.23 3.62
CA PHE A 169 -5.03 -17.99 4.77
C PHE A 169 -4.97 -16.51 5.14
N VAL A 170 -4.65 -15.66 4.16
CA VAL A 170 -4.48 -14.21 4.35
C VAL A 170 -5.78 -13.56 4.83
N ARG A 171 -6.93 -13.99 4.33
CA ARG A 171 -8.24 -13.49 4.78
C ARG A 171 -8.53 -13.76 6.26
N GLU A 172 -7.93 -14.81 6.82
CA GLU A 172 -8.20 -15.27 8.19
C GLU A 172 -7.10 -14.93 9.19
N HIS A 173 -5.84 -14.87 8.74
CA HIS A 173 -4.67 -14.86 9.63
C HIS A 173 -3.68 -13.71 9.36
N SER A 174 -3.94 -12.84 8.38
CA SER A 174 -3.06 -11.70 8.13
C SER A 174 -3.03 -10.76 9.32
N LEU A 175 -1.84 -10.46 9.84
CA LEU A 175 -1.65 -9.41 10.86
C LEU A 175 -1.95 -8.03 10.28
N VAL A 176 -1.94 -7.88 8.96
CA VAL A 176 -2.21 -6.61 8.28
C VAL A 176 -3.68 -6.20 8.43
N SER A 177 -4.59 -7.14 8.72
CA SER A 177 -5.98 -6.79 8.99
C SER A 177 -6.13 -5.94 10.25
N MET A 178 -5.19 -6.01 11.20
CA MET A 178 -5.19 -5.20 12.43
C MET A 178 -5.00 -3.70 12.16
N GLU A 179 -4.47 -3.33 11.01
CA GLU A 179 -4.34 -1.93 10.56
C GLU A 179 -5.62 -1.41 9.90
N SER A 180 -6.65 -2.25 9.77
CA SER A 180 -7.93 -1.86 9.18
C SER A 180 -8.71 -0.98 10.16
N ARG A 181 -9.38 0.03 9.62
CA ARG A 181 -10.27 0.89 10.40
C ARG A 181 -11.62 0.98 9.71
N ILE A 182 -12.68 0.84 10.50
CA ILE A 182 -14.04 1.06 10.08
C ILE A 182 -14.56 2.25 10.87
N TYR A 183 -15.06 3.26 10.17
CA TYR A 183 -15.66 4.43 10.81
C TYR A 183 -16.90 4.90 10.03
N PRO A 184 -17.87 5.52 10.72
CA PRO A 184 -19.03 6.09 10.06
C PRO A 184 -18.62 7.11 8.99
N LEU A 185 -19.28 7.08 7.83
CA LEU A 185 -18.94 7.98 6.71
C LEU A 185 -19.05 9.47 7.09
N HIS A 186 -19.99 9.83 7.95
CA HIS A 186 -20.18 11.22 8.38
C HIS A 186 -18.95 11.80 9.08
N ASN A 187 -18.20 11.00 9.86
CA ASN A 187 -16.95 11.46 10.49
C ASN A 187 -15.92 11.92 9.46
N MET A 188 -15.89 11.29 8.28
CA MET A 188 -15.00 11.67 7.19
C MET A 188 -15.44 12.99 6.56
N ILE A 189 -16.74 13.14 6.35
CA ILE A 189 -17.34 14.35 5.79
C ILE A 189 -17.09 15.53 6.72
N GLU A 190 -17.26 15.36 8.03
CA GLU A 190 -16.96 16.40 9.02
C GLU A 190 -15.49 16.83 8.97
N ASN A 191 -14.55 15.89 8.93
CA ASN A 191 -13.12 16.20 8.82
C ASN A 191 -12.78 16.93 7.50
N MET A 192 -13.43 16.59 6.39
CA MET A 192 -13.25 17.28 5.11
C MET A 192 -13.84 18.69 5.10
N LEU A 193 -14.90 18.91 5.90
CA LEU A 193 -15.63 20.16 5.98
C LEU A 193 -15.15 21.05 7.13
N ASP A 194 -14.06 20.69 7.83
CA ASP A 194 -13.56 21.44 8.98
C ASP A 194 -13.43 22.95 8.64
N GLY A 195 -14.14 23.80 9.39
CA GLY A 195 -14.30 25.23 9.12
C GLY A 195 -15.56 25.67 8.36
N ILE A 196 -16.39 24.75 7.86
CA ILE A 196 -17.70 25.02 7.27
C ILE A 196 -18.79 24.49 8.23
N PRO A 197 -19.69 25.34 8.77
CA PRO A 197 -20.75 24.87 9.65
C PRO A 197 -21.70 23.95 8.88
N CYS A 198 -21.56 22.65 9.10
CA CYS A 198 -22.45 21.64 8.52
C CYS A 198 -23.61 21.41 9.50
N VAL A 199 -24.80 21.88 9.13
CA VAL A 199 -26.04 21.45 9.80
C VAL A 199 -26.46 20.16 9.13
N LEU A 200 -25.86 19.04 9.54
CA LEU A 200 -26.43 17.72 9.28
C LEU A 200 -27.65 17.62 10.20
N ASN A 201 -28.83 17.86 9.64
CA ASN A 201 -30.13 17.86 10.30
C ASN A 201 -30.18 17.05 11.61
N ASP A 202 -30.51 17.73 12.71
CA ASP A 202 -30.78 17.17 14.04
C ASP A 202 -32.10 16.36 14.10
N GLY A 203 -32.52 15.77 12.97
CA GLY A 203 -33.75 15.01 12.83
C GLY A 203 -33.48 13.53 12.90
N GLU A 204 -33.79 12.94 14.06
CA GLU A 204 -33.93 11.49 14.31
C GLU A 204 -32.82 10.61 13.74
N ALA A 205 -31.83 10.34 14.60
CA ALA A 205 -30.83 9.30 14.41
C ALA A 205 -31.46 7.96 13.97
N GLU A 206 -31.01 7.40 12.85
CA GLU A 206 -30.81 5.94 12.68
C GLU A 206 -30.14 5.54 11.34
N ASP A 207 -30.22 6.35 10.28
CA ASP A 207 -29.61 5.97 9.00
C ASP A 207 -28.16 6.44 8.87
N THR A 208 -27.23 5.60 9.32
CA THR A 208 -25.81 5.76 8.97
C THR A 208 -25.69 5.71 7.44
N LEU A 209 -25.29 6.82 6.79
CA LEU A 209 -25.12 6.92 5.32
C LEU A 209 -24.19 5.84 4.71
N GLY A 210 -23.41 5.18 5.55
CA GLY A 210 -22.50 4.10 5.22
C GLY A 210 -21.29 4.12 6.16
N TYR A 211 -20.37 3.19 5.92
CA TYR A 211 -19.09 3.12 6.62
C TYR A 211 -17.95 3.26 5.63
N THR A 212 -16.92 3.97 6.05
CA THR A 212 -15.64 3.98 5.34
C THR A 212 -14.75 2.90 5.95
N VAL A 213 -14.16 2.08 5.08
CA VAL A 213 -13.20 1.05 5.44
C VAL A 213 -11.85 1.43 4.87
N THR A 214 -10.86 1.61 5.73
CA THR A 214 -9.50 1.92 5.33
C THR A 214 -8.54 0.85 5.82
N GLY A 215 -7.44 0.69 5.10
CA GLY A 215 -6.38 -0.26 5.42
C GLY A 215 -5.32 -0.30 4.31
N PRO A 216 -4.21 -1.02 4.53
CA PRO A 216 -3.08 -1.04 3.60
C PRO A 216 -3.44 -1.49 2.17
N GLY A 217 -4.37 -2.45 2.06
CA GLY A 217 -4.89 -2.99 0.80
C GLY A 217 -5.90 -2.08 0.08
N GLY A 218 -6.20 -0.90 0.62
CA GLY A 218 -7.25 -0.02 0.12
C GLY A 218 -8.60 -0.75 0.12
N ALA A 219 -9.28 -0.75 -1.02
CA ALA A 219 -10.57 -1.41 -1.18
C ALA A 219 -10.53 -2.93 -0.92
N ALA A 220 -9.37 -3.60 -1.06
CA ALA A 220 -9.24 -5.03 -0.78
C ALA A 220 -9.28 -5.36 0.71
N THR A 221 -9.15 -4.37 1.60
CA THR A 221 -9.25 -4.53 3.06
C THR A 221 -10.59 -5.16 3.48
N ILE A 222 -11.63 -4.91 2.70
CA ILE A 222 -12.96 -5.50 2.91
C ILE A 222 -12.99 -7.03 2.84
N LEU A 223 -11.94 -7.68 2.35
CA LEU A 223 -11.92 -9.12 2.15
C LEU A 223 -11.53 -9.88 3.43
N TYR A 224 -10.95 -9.22 4.43
CA TYR A 224 -10.57 -9.86 5.68
C TYR A 224 -11.80 -10.28 6.51
N TRP A 225 -11.71 -11.41 7.18
CA TRP A 225 -12.85 -11.99 7.89
C TRP A 225 -13.25 -11.23 9.17
N ASP A 226 -12.29 -10.64 9.87
CA ASP A 226 -12.55 -9.73 10.97
C ASP A 226 -13.29 -8.46 10.50
N VAL A 227 -12.82 -7.82 9.43
CA VAL A 227 -13.46 -6.64 8.82
C VAL A 227 -14.89 -6.94 8.38
N LEU A 228 -15.11 -8.07 7.68
CA LEU A 228 -16.45 -8.48 7.25
C LEU A 228 -17.39 -8.78 8.44
N ARG A 229 -16.87 -9.39 9.50
CA ARG A 229 -17.66 -9.67 10.72
C ARG A 229 -18.05 -8.40 11.45
N GLU A 230 -17.16 -7.44 11.56
CA GLU A 230 -17.46 -6.14 12.16
C GLU A 230 -18.52 -5.39 11.34
N LEU A 231 -18.39 -5.37 10.00
CA LEU A 231 -19.40 -4.76 9.14
C LEU A 231 -20.75 -5.45 9.22
N GLN A 232 -20.80 -6.77 9.37
CA GLN A 232 -22.05 -7.51 9.58
C GLN A 232 -22.74 -7.14 10.90
N GLN A 233 -21.96 -6.78 11.93
CA GLN A 233 -22.50 -6.29 13.20
C GLN A 233 -23.01 -4.85 13.08
N LEU A 234 -22.34 -4.03 12.28
CA LEU A 234 -22.71 -2.63 12.04
C LEU A 234 -23.88 -2.48 11.05
N MET A 235 -23.97 -3.36 10.06
CA MET A 235 -24.99 -3.38 9.01
C MET A 235 -25.59 -4.78 8.95
N HIS A 236 -26.77 -4.94 9.55
CA HIS A 236 -27.44 -6.24 9.67
C HIS A 236 -28.02 -6.76 8.33
N ASP A 237 -28.20 -5.88 7.35
CA ASP A 237 -28.73 -6.19 6.04
C ASP A 237 -27.64 -6.34 4.96
N SER A 238 -28.05 -6.54 3.71
CA SER A 238 -27.14 -6.57 2.57
C SER A 238 -26.51 -5.20 2.32
N PHE A 239 -25.20 -5.16 2.14
CA PHE A 239 -24.46 -3.93 1.83
C PHE A 239 -23.76 -4.00 0.47
N TYR A 240 -23.53 -2.82 -0.11
CA TYR A 240 -22.76 -2.66 -1.33
C TYR A 240 -21.39 -2.07 -1.00
N ILE A 241 -20.35 -2.60 -1.63
CA ILE A 241 -18.99 -2.09 -1.50
C ILE A 241 -18.74 -1.17 -2.69
N LEU A 242 -18.53 0.11 -2.39
CA LEU A 242 -18.11 1.11 -3.38
C LEU A 242 -16.60 1.34 -3.21
N PRO A 243 -15.75 0.69 -4.03
CA PRO A 243 -14.32 0.88 -3.95
C PRO A 243 -13.98 2.32 -4.36
N TYR A 244 -13.47 3.08 -3.41
CA TYR A 244 -12.94 4.41 -3.62
C TYR A 244 -11.54 4.48 -3.01
N THR A 245 -10.68 5.33 -3.55
CA THR A 245 -9.30 5.44 -3.06
C THR A 245 -8.97 6.91 -2.88
N GLU A 246 -9.06 7.36 -1.64
CA GLU A 246 -8.35 8.54 -1.16
C GLU A 246 -7.01 8.10 -0.57
N ARG A 247 -5.94 8.82 -0.91
CA ARG A 247 -4.76 8.88 -0.08
C ARG A 247 -4.41 10.35 0.06
N GLU A 248 -4.49 10.84 1.29
CA GLU A 248 -4.05 12.18 1.67
C GLU A 248 -2.56 12.31 1.33
N ALA A 249 -2.21 13.31 0.53
CA ALA A 249 -0.83 13.71 0.35
C ALA A 249 -0.46 14.57 1.58
N TYR A 250 0.15 13.96 2.59
CA TYR A 250 0.73 14.68 3.75
C TYR A 250 2.04 15.35 3.39
#